data_AF-A0A8C2BXJ3-F1
#
_entry.id   AF-A0A8C2BXJ3-F1
#
_cell.length_a   1.000
_cell.length_b   1.000
_cell.length_c   1.000
_cell.angle_alpha   90.00
_cell.angle_beta   90.00
_cell.angle_gamma   90.00
#
_symmetry.space_group_name_H-M   'P 1'
#
loop_
_entity.id
_entity.type
_entity.pdbx_description
1 polymer ?
#
loop_
_entity_poly.entity_id
_entity_poly.type
_entity_poly.pdbx_seq_one_letter_code
_entity_poly.pdbx_strand_id
1 'polypeptide(L)'
;MKKIFRSINGCFPSFSHLKLTDFIDYEVLSLHEQANDEGDYFPIWGTCLGFQLLTVLVAGENLWSKKTAENVTYPLNLRYLVQIYTVVLIMLPLFQAFMGNEKLSGFFSVLSTNIAQNGLEFVSTKPFYGVQWHPEVNRFQWDPRYNFPHSSNAERVSSLLAEFFVNERRRSSHHFSEAAEESSAHNYSPVYVVNISAYKQSYFF
;
A
#
# COMPACT_ATOMS: atom_id res chain seq x y z
N MET A 1 -0.59 -0.86 -20.48
CA MET A 1 -1.31 -1.40 -19.30
C MET A 1 -2.82 -1.61 -19.51
N LYS A 2 -3.52 -0.69 -20.19
CA LYS A 2 -5.00 -0.56 -20.22
C LYS A 2 -5.89 -1.83 -20.21
N LYS A 3 -5.57 -2.89 -20.98
CA LYS A 3 -6.37 -4.13 -20.96
C LYS A 3 -6.41 -4.75 -19.56
N ILE A 4 -5.24 -4.95 -18.94
CA ILE A 4 -5.10 -5.56 -17.62
C ILE A 4 -5.81 -4.71 -16.56
N PHE A 5 -5.64 -3.38 -16.61
CA PHE A 5 -6.31 -2.45 -15.68
C PHE A 5 -7.83 -2.66 -15.65
N ARG A 6 -8.47 -2.78 -16.83
CA ARG A 6 -9.92 -3.02 -16.97
C ARG A 6 -10.36 -4.44 -16.66
N SER A 7 -9.41 -5.38 -16.51
CA SER A 7 -9.68 -6.77 -16.16
C SER A 7 -9.55 -7.06 -14.66
N ILE A 8 -8.70 -6.30 -13.94
CA ILE A 8 -8.46 -6.48 -12.51
C ILE A 8 -9.23 -5.46 -11.67
N ASN A 9 -9.58 -5.85 -10.45
CA ASN A 9 -10.43 -5.04 -9.56
C ASN A 9 -9.66 -4.07 -8.65
N GLY A 10 -8.38 -3.83 -8.89
CA GLY A 10 -7.47 -3.03 -8.05
C GLY A 10 -6.07 -3.63 -7.97
N CYS A 11 -5.07 -2.86 -7.53
CA CYS A 11 -3.66 -3.27 -7.59
C CYS A 11 -2.80 -2.90 -6.37
N PHE A 12 -1.63 -3.54 -6.30
CA PHE A 12 -0.51 -3.17 -5.44
C PHE A 12 0.63 -2.65 -6.35
N PRO A 13 1.15 -1.42 -6.15
CA PRO A 13 2.27 -0.87 -6.92
C PRO A 13 3.54 -1.71 -6.78
N SER A 14 4.45 -1.58 -7.75
CA SER A 14 5.72 -2.32 -7.75
C SER A 14 6.65 -1.94 -6.59
N PHE A 15 7.42 -2.91 -6.12
CA PHE A 15 8.48 -2.73 -5.12
C PHE A 15 9.86 -2.53 -5.76
N SER A 16 9.94 -2.07 -7.02
CA SER A 16 11.20 -1.95 -7.77
C SER A 16 12.11 -0.86 -7.19
N HIS A 17 11.86 0.42 -7.46
CA HIS A 17 12.68 1.53 -6.93
C HIS A 17 11.89 2.85 -6.83
N LEU A 18 12.35 3.78 -5.98
CA LEU A 18 11.87 5.17 -5.98
C LEU A 18 12.43 5.96 -7.16
N LYS A 19 11.92 5.67 -8.36
CA LYS A 19 12.16 6.48 -9.56
C LYS A 19 10.84 6.93 -10.16
N LEU A 20 10.74 8.23 -10.47
CA LEU A 20 9.63 8.77 -11.29
C LEU A 20 9.55 8.12 -12.69
N THR A 21 10.59 7.38 -13.11
CA THR A 21 10.68 6.71 -14.41
C THR A 21 10.12 5.29 -14.41
N ASP A 22 9.52 4.79 -13.31
CA ASP A 22 8.85 3.50 -13.31
C ASP A 22 7.49 3.68 -14.04
N PHE A 23 7.57 3.70 -15.38
CA PHE A 23 6.48 4.05 -16.31
C PHE A 23 5.17 3.26 -16.07
N ILE A 24 5.28 2.04 -15.55
CA ILE A 24 4.14 1.18 -15.22
C ILE A 24 3.30 1.79 -14.11
N ASP A 25 3.90 2.21 -13.00
CA ASP A 25 3.17 2.76 -11.85
C ASP A 25 2.60 4.16 -12.17
N TYR A 26 3.26 4.94 -13.04
CA TYR A 26 2.70 6.19 -13.58
C TYR A 26 1.51 5.94 -14.53
N GLU A 27 1.58 4.95 -15.45
CA GLU A 27 0.44 4.59 -16.32
C GLU A 27 -0.74 4.10 -15.46
N VAL A 28 -0.49 3.31 -14.41
CA VAL A 28 -1.54 2.83 -13.49
C VAL A 28 -2.17 3.99 -12.70
N LEU A 29 -1.37 4.94 -12.21
CA LEU A 29 -1.90 6.13 -11.52
C LEU A 29 -2.77 6.98 -12.45
N SER A 30 -2.32 7.25 -13.67
CA SER A 30 -3.07 8.02 -14.66
C SER A 30 -4.39 7.33 -15.06
N LEU A 31 -4.38 5.99 -15.19
CA LEU A 31 -5.60 5.22 -15.46
C LEU A 31 -6.58 5.23 -14.28
N HIS A 32 -6.07 5.22 -13.05
CA HIS A 32 -6.88 5.35 -11.85
C HIS A 32 -7.55 6.72 -11.73
N GLU A 33 -6.83 7.80 -12.02
CA GLU A 33 -7.42 9.15 -12.04
C GLU A 33 -8.52 9.25 -13.09
N GLN A 34 -8.27 8.78 -14.31
CA GLN A 34 -9.29 8.71 -15.36
C GLN A 34 -10.51 7.88 -14.94
N ALA A 35 -10.30 6.70 -14.34
CA ALA A 35 -11.39 5.83 -13.89
C ALA A 35 -12.28 6.54 -12.85
N ASN A 36 -11.68 7.17 -11.83
CA ASN A 36 -12.45 7.91 -10.82
C ASN A 36 -13.26 9.06 -11.42
N ASP A 37 -12.68 9.82 -12.36
CA ASP A 37 -13.38 10.93 -13.03
C ASP A 37 -14.55 10.43 -13.91
N GLU A 38 -14.44 9.21 -14.45
CA GLU A 38 -15.50 8.49 -15.16
C GLU A 38 -16.51 7.78 -14.20
N GLY A 39 -16.27 7.81 -12.89
CA GLY A 39 -17.09 7.14 -11.87
C GLY A 39 -16.81 5.64 -11.70
N ASP A 40 -15.79 5.11 -12.37
CA ASP A 40 -15.31 3.74 -12.24
C ASP A 40 -14.38 3.60 -11.02
N TYR A 41 -14.67 2.61 -10.17
CA TYR A 41 -14.03 2.45 -8.88
C TYR A 41 -12.88 1.44 -8.95
N PHE A 42 -11.64 1.92 -8.80
CA PHE A 42 -10.43 1.09 -8.85
C PHE A 42 -9.50 1.37 -7.66
N PRO A 43 -9.49 0.58 -6.58
CA PRO A 43 -8.69 0.88 -5.39
C PRO A 43 -7.21 0.46 -5.56
N ILE A 44 -6.30 1.29 -5.03
CA ILE A 44 -4.84 1.05 -5.06
C ILE A 44 -4.29 0.95 -3.62
N TRP A 45 -3.43 -0.04 -3.36
CA TRP A 45 -2.79 -0.25 -2.07
C TRP A 45 -1.26 -0.24 -2.13
N GLY A 46 -0.61 0.74 -1.51
CA GLY A 46 0.84 0.77 -1.34
C GLY A 46 1.31 0.18 0.00
N THR A 47 2.23 -0.78 0.01
CA THR A 47 2.94 -1.23 1.22
C THR A 47 4.41 -0.79 1.16
N CYS A 48 4.93 -0.21 2.25
CA CYS A 48 6.31 0.23 2.40
C CYS A 48 6.81 1.05 1.19
N LEU A 49 7.71 0.50 0.37
CA LEU A 49 8.21 1.14 -0.85
C LEU A 49 7.09 1.49 -1.87
N GLY A 50 6.05 0.66 -1.99
CA GLY A 50 4.89 0.98 -2.83
C GLY A 50 4.10 2.20 -2.31
N PHE A 51 4.02 2.39 -0.99
CA PHE A 51 3.45 3.62 -0.42
C PHE A 51 4.35 4.83 -0.69
N GLN A 52 5.66 4.66 -0.57
CA GLN A 52 6.64 5.71 -0.87
C GLN A 52 6.61 6.13 -2.35
N LEU A 53 6.47 5.18 -3.27
CA LEU A 53 6.34 5.45 -4.70
C LEU A 53 5.06 6.24 -5.00
N LEU A 54 3.92 5.85 -4.43
CA LEU A 54 2.66 6.58 -4.61
C LEU A 54 2.76 8.05 -4.16
N THR A 55 3.39 8.35 -3.01
CA THR A 55 3.53 9.76 -2.60
C THR A 55 4.48 10.53 -3.50
N VAL A 56 5.53 9.91 -4.05
CA VAL A 56 6.43 10.53 -5.03
C VAL A 56 5.69 10.82 -6.35
N LEU A 57 4.88 9.89 -6.84
CA LEU A 57 4.12 10.05 -8.08
C LEU A 57 3.09 11.17 -7.98
N VAL A 58 2.35 11.26 -6.85
CA VAL A 58 1.33 12.30 -6.61
C VAL A 58 1.95 13.67 -6.35
N ALA A 59 3.04 13.75 -5.56
CA ALA A 59 3.75 15.01 -5.35
C ALA A 59 4.42 15.51 -6.65
N GLY A 60 4.89 14.59 -7.48
CA GLY A 60 5.78 14.86 -8.62
C GLY A 60 7.23 15.16 -8.21
N GLU A 61 7.59 14.90 -6.95
CA GLU A 61 8.90 15.16 -6.37
C GLU A 61 9.23 14.16 -5.25
N ASN A 62 10.51 14.00 -4.91
CA ASN A 62 10.92 13.09 -3.84
C ASN A 62 10.97 13.80 -2.48
N LEU A 63 9.96 13.55 -1.64
CA LEU A 63 9.82 14.10 -0.29
C LEU A 63 10.44 13.23 0.82
N TRP A 64 11.13 12.13 0.46
CA TRP A 64 11.63 11.15 1.42
C TRP A 64 13.06 11.44 1.87
N SER A 65 13.22 11.68 3.18
CA SER A 65 14.52 11.67 3.85
C SER A 65 14.91 10.26 4.32
N LYS A 66 16.22 9.97 4.37
CA LYS A 66 16.74 8.72 4.94
C LYS A 66 16.32 8.59 6.41
N LYS A 67 15.85 7.40 6.82
CA LYS A 67 15.42 7.11 8.20
C LYS A 67 15.96 5.78 8.68
N THR A 68 16.26 5.71 9.97
CA THR A 68 16.65 4.49 10.69
C THR A 68 15.41 3.81 11.28
N ALA A 69 14.72 3.02 10.47
CA ALA A 69 13.51 2.27 10.86
C ALA A 69 13.50 0.84 10.29
N GLU A 70 14.69 0.27 10.10
CA GLU A 70 14.90 -1.09 9.57
C GLU A 70 14.90 -2.12 10.70
N ASN A 71 14.26 -3.27 10.48
CA ASN A 71 14.18 -4.41 11.41
C ASN A 71 13.69 -4.08 12.85
N VAL A 72 12.75 -3.14 12.97
CA VAL A 72 12.16 -2.71 14.26
C VAL A 72 10.63 -2.85 14.25
N THR A 73 10.08 -3.34 15.36
CA THR A 73 8.62 -3.37 15.59
C THR A 73 8.23 -2.17 16.46
N TYR A 74 7.18 -1.44 16.05
CA TYR A 74 6.58 -0.35 16.82
C TYR A 74 5.09 -0.60 17.05
N PRO A 75 4.53 -0.20 18.21
CA PRO A 75 3.09 -0.22 18.42
C PRO A 75 2.41 0.83 17.53
N LEU A 76 1.23 0.48 16.99
CA LEU A 76 0.36 1.43 16.29
C LEU A 76 -0.44 2.22 17.31
N ASN A 77 -0.30 3.55 17.31
CA ASN A 77 -1.02 4.43 18.23
C ASN A 77 -2.37 4.82 17.61
N LEU A 78 -3.32 3.87 17.61
CA LEU A 78 -4.64 4.02 17.01
C LEU A 78 -5.52 4.97 17.86
N ARG A 79 -5.63 6.23 17.43
CA ARG A 79 -6.26 7.31 18.21
C ARG A 79 -7.78 7.32 18.18
N TYR A 80 -8.39 6.61 17.23
CA TYR A 80 -9.83 6.44 17.11
C TYR A 80 -10.15 4.95 16.95
N LEU A 81 -11.25 4.51 17.56
CA LEU A 81 -11.96 3.30 17.14
C LEU A 81 -12.68 3.57 15.81
N VAL A 82 -11.93 3.94 14.76
CA VAL A 82 -12.47 3.94 13.41
C VAL A 82 -12.77 2.48 13.09
N GLN A 83 -14.06 2.21 12.96
CA GLN A 83 -14.59 1.00 12.35
C GLN A 83 -13.75 0.68 11.09
N ILE A 84 -13.21 -0.53 10.99
CA ILE A 84 -12.01 -0.84 10.18
C ILE A 84 -12.30 -0.74 8.67
N TYR A 85 -12.29 0.49 8.15
CA TYR A 85 -12.74 0.79 6.80
C TYR A 85 -11.81 1.72 6.02
N THR A 86 -10.70 2.20 6.59
CA THR A 86 -9.62 2.84 5.81
C THR A 86 -8.37 3.05 6.66
N VAL A 87 -7.16 2.77 6.13
CA VAL A 87 -5.89 3.06 6.82
C VAL A 87 -4.85 3.64 5.86
N VAL A 88 -4.35 4.83 6.20
CA VAL A 88 -3.11 5.42 5.69
C VAL A 88 -2.27 5.88 6.87
N LEU A 89 -1.03 5.40 6.98
CA LEU A 89 -0.15 5.60 8.14
C LEU A 89 1.17 6.29 7.77
N ILE A 90 1.38 7.50 8.30
CA ILE A 90 2.46 8.42 7.94
C ILE A 90 3.29 8.79 9.19
N MET A 91 4.62 8.64 9.11
CA MET A 91 5.53 9.04 10.20
C MET A 91 5.64 10.56 10.36
N LEU A 92 5.80 11.06 11.58
CA LEU A 92 5.79 12.50 11.91
C LEU A 92 6.59 13.47 11.00
N PRO A 93 7.87 13.24 10.66
CA PRO A 93 8.60 14.15 9.77
C PRO A 93 8.09 14.12 8.32
N LEU A 94 7.52 12.98 7.91
CA LEU A 94 6.89 12.82 6.60
C LEU A 94 5.52 13.51 6.60
N PHE A 95 4.78 13.50 7.70
CA PHE A 95 3.48 14.16 7.83
C PHE A 95 3.57 15.68 7.59
N GLN A 96 4.62 16.34 8.07
CA GLN A 96 4.85 17.77 7.79
C GLN A 96 5.16 18.03 6.31
N ALA A 97 6.03 17.23 5.67
CA ALA A 97 6.32 17.35 4.24
C ALA A 97 5.10 17.04 3.35
N PHE A 98 4.32 16.03 3.75
CA PHE A 98 3.08 15.62 3.11
C PHE A 98 2.02 16.72 3.18
N MET A 99 1.90 17.42 4.31
CA MET A 99 0.95 18.52 4.46
C MET A 99 1.41 19.84 3.87
N GLY A 100 2.71 20.07 3.76
CA GLY A 100 3.26 21.21 3.04
C GLY A 100 3.12 21.10 1.51
N ASN A 101 2.80 19.91 0.98
CA ASN A 101 2.61 19.68 -0.45
C ASN A 101 1.10 19.64 -0.78
N GLU A 102 0.60 20.67 -1.47
CA GLU A 102 -0.83 20.83 -1.82
C GLU A 102 -1.40 19.68 -2.65
N LYS A 103 -0.58 19.02 -3.48
CA LYS A 103 -1.03 17.85 -4.25
C LYS A 103 -1.29 16.67 -3.33
N LEU A 104 -0.39 16.39 -2.38
CA LEU A 104 -0.56 15.30 -1.43
C LEU A 104 -1.74 15.53 -0.49
N SER A 105 -1.85 16.72 0.09
CA SER A 105 -2.95 17.06 1.00
C SER A 105 -4.30 17.18 0.30
N GLY A 106 -4.34 17.58 -0.98
CA GLY A 106 -5.55 17.56 -1.81
C GLY A 106 -5.93 16.19 -2.37
N PHE A 107 -5.02 15.20 -2.35
CA PHE A 107 -5.22 13.89 -2.97
C PHE A 107 -5.47 12.76 -1.95
N PHE A 108 -4.82 12.80 -0.79
CA PHE A 108 -4.88 11.72 0.19
C PHE A 108 -5.58 12.13 1.49
N SER A 109 -6.48 11.27 1.97
CA SER A 109 -6.90 11.29 3.38
C SER A 109 -5.81 10.69 4.25
N VAL A 110 -5.27 11.47 5.19
CA VAL A 110 -4.46 10.90 6.28
C VAL A 110 -5.41 10.38 7.34
N LEU A 111 -5.55 9.05 7.42
CA LEU A 111 -6.53 8.38 8.27
C LEU A 111 -6.00 8.06 9.68
N SER A 112 -4.69 8.16 9.85
CA SER A 112 -4.02 7.96 11.12
C SER A 112 -2.67 8.66 11.12
N THR A 113 -2.43 9.45 12.17
CA THR A 113 -1.23 10.26 12.38
C THR A 113 -0.55 9.86 13.68
N ASN A 114 0.76 10.12 13.78
CA ASN A 114 1.43 10.18 15.07
C ASN A 114 1.46 11.65 15.53
N ILE A 115 1.17 11.90 16.81
CA ILE A 115 1.20 13.25 17.39
C ILE A 115 2.60 13.61 17.89
N ALA A 116 3.12 14.76 17.44
CA ALA A 116 4.26 15.44 18.08
C ALA A 116 3.76 16.27 19.27
N GLN A 117 4.66 16.68 20.16
CA GLN A 117 4.36 17.41 21.41
C GLN A 117 3.56 18.73 21.24
N ASN A 118 3.26 19.17 20.02
CA ASN A 118 2.50 20.37 19.66
C ASN A 118 1.10 20.12 19.04
N GLY A 119 0.65 18.86 18.86
CA GLY A 119 -0.77 18.48 18.80
C GLY A 119 -1.68 19.03 17.68
N LEU A 120 -1.46 18.67 16.40
CA LEU A 120 -2.37 19.00 15.28
C LEU A 120 -2.75 17.77 14.42
N GLU A 121 -3.98 17.77 13.86
CA GLU A 121 -4.72 16.64 13.22
C GLU A 121 -5.56 17.10 11.99
N PHE A 122 -5.98 16.20 11.07
CA PHE A 122 -7.03 16.38 10.00
C PHE A 122 -7.31 15.06 9.19
N VAL A 123 -8.31 15.03 8.28
CA VAL A 123 -8.82 13.83 7.51
C VAL A 123 -9.46 14.20 6.12
N SER A 124 -9.49 13.25 5.15
CA SER A 124 -10.36 13.11 3.91
C SER A 124 -9.72 13.40 2.50
N THR A 125 -10.02 12.78 1.33
CA THR A 125 -10.48 11.41 0.85
C THR A 125 -10.30 11.20 -0.69
N LYS A 126 -9.72 10.06 -1.13
CA LYS A 126 -9.79 9.38 -2.46
C LYS A 126 -9.54 7.86 -2.26
N PRO A 127 -9.84 6.93 -3.20
CA PRO A 127 -9.66 5.47 -3.01
C PRO A 127 -8.20 4.98 -3.12
N PHE A 128 -7.31 5.62 -2.37
CA PHE A 128 -5.90 5.27 -2.20
C PHE A 128 -5.60 4.86 -0.76
N TYR A 129 -4.97 3.71 -0.62
CA TYR A 129 -4.66 3.11 0.67
C TYR A 129 -3.17 2.78 0.76
N GLY A 130 -2.61 2.79 1.97
CA GLY A 130 -1.23 2.37 2.10
C GLY A 130 -0.61 2.51 3.48
N VAL A 131 0.36 1.65 3.73
CA VAL A 131 1.00 1.47 5.03
C VAL A 131 2.50 1.48 4.87
N GLN A 132 3.21 2.28 5.67
CA GLN A 132 4.68 2.31 5.66
C GLN A 132 5.30 1.03 6.25
N TRP A 133 4.56 0.30 7.07
CA TRP A 133 4.95 -0.98 7.67
C TRP A 133 4.34 -2.16 6.90
N HIS A 134 4.81 -3.37 7.19
CA HIS A 134 4.46 -4.58 6.47
C HIS A 134 3.38 -5.39 7.25
N PRO A 135 2.09 -5.36 6.88
CA PRO A 135 1.08 -6.19 7.53
C PRO A 135 1.19 -7.68 7.17
N GLU A 136 1.78 -8.02 6.04
CA GLU A 136 1.89 -9.39 5.53
C GLU A 136 2.89 -10.24 6.33
N VAL A 137 3.98 -9.64 6.83
CA VAL A 137 5.02 -10.40 7.54
C VAL A 137 4.52 -11.01 8.85
N ASN A 138 3.53 -10.37 9.50
CA ASN A 138 2.90 -10.83 10.75
C ASN A 138 2.37 -12.27 10.68
N ARG A 139 1.95 -12.73 9.49
CA ARG A 139 1.36 -14.07 9.27
C ARG A 139 2.24 -14.99 8.43
N PHE A 140 3.08 -14.45 7.55
CA PHE A 140 3.71 -15.22 6.48
C PHE A 140 5.24 -15.34 6.59
N GLN A 141 5.93 -14.44 7.29
CA GLN A 141 7.39 -14.52 7.49
C GLN A 141 7.71 -14.96 8.92
N TRP A 142 8.78 -15.75 9.09
CA TRP A 142 9.11 -16.39 10.39
C TRP A 142 10.62 -16.57 10.55
N ASP A 143 11.42 -15.72 9.90
CA ASP A 143 12.87 -15.78 9.99
C ASP A 143 13.32 -15.15 11.33
N PRO A 144 13.98 -15.91 12.23
CA PRO A 144 14.36 -15.43 13.56
C PRO A 144 15.42 -14.32 13.57
N ARG A 145 16.00 -13.98 12.40
CA ARG A 145 16.89 -12.82 12.23
C ARG A 145 16.13 -11.49 12.24
N TYR A 146 14.79 -11.52 12.11
CA TYR A 146 13.95 -10.33 11.99
C TYR A 146 12.90 -10.24 13.10
N ASN A 147 12.62 -9.01 13.53
CA ASN A 147 11.64 -8.70 14.56
C ASN A 147 10.21 -8.63 14.00
N PHE A 148 9.71 -9.73 13.43
CA PHE A 148 8.34 -9.83 12.93
C PHE A 148 7.33 -10.04 14.08
N PRO A 149 6.23 -9.27 14.14
CA PRO A 149 5.28 -9.37 15.25
C PRO A 149 4.21 -10.46 14.99
N HIS A 150 4.28 -11.54 15.79
CA HIS A 150 3.36 -12.69 15.74
C HIS A 150 2.37 -12.76 16.93
N SER A 151 1.98 -11.60 17.47
CA SER A 151 0.90 -11.57 18.46
C SER A 151 -0.46 -11.74 17.77
N SER A 152 -1.45 -12.30 18.48
CA SER A 152 -2.82 -12.44 17.97
C SER A 152 -3.40 -11.13 17.45
N ASN A 153 -3.06 -10.00 18.08
CA ASN A 153 -3.43 -8.66 17.63
C ASN A 153 -2.74 -8.28 16.30
N ALA A 154 -1.46 -8.59 16.13
CA ALA A 154 -0.73 -8.31 14.89
C ALA A 154 -1.25 -9.15 13.71
N GLU A 155 -1.56 -10.43 13.94
CA GLU A 155 -2.21 -11.30 12.96
C GLU A 155 -3.65 -10.85 12.63
N ARG A 156 -4.40 -10.38 13.64
CA ARG A 156 -5.76 -9.88 13.45
C ARG A 156 -5.78 -8.59 12.62
N VAL A 157 -4.89 -7.64 12.90
CA VAL A 157 -4.76 -6.41 12.09
C VAL A 157 -4.37 -6.76 10.64
N SER A 158 -3.40 -7.66 10.44
CA SER A 158 -3.02 -8.16 9.11
C SER A 158 -4.22 -8.71 8.33
N SER A 159 -5.03 -9.54 8.98
CA SER A 159 -6.24 -10.13 8.40
C SER A 159 -7.31 -9.08 8.07
N LEU A 160 -7.50 -8.11 8.94
CA LEU A 160 -8.49 -7.03 8.79
C LEU A 160 -8.15 -6.06 7.65
N LEU A 161 -6.87 -5.72 7.46
CA LEU A 161 -6.45 -4.87 6.33
C LEU A 161 -6.62 -5.59 4.98
N ALA A 162 -6.33 -6.89 4.94
CA ALA A 162 -6.57 -7.71 3.75
C ALA A 162 -8.08 -7.83 3.44
N GLU A 163 -8.93 -8.05 4.45
CA GLU A 163 -10.39 -8.08 4.32
C GLU A 163 -10.93 -6.73 3.80
N PHE A 164 -10.48 -5.61 4.39
CA PHE A 164 -10.83 -4.27 3.94
C PHE A 164 -10.47 -4.05 2.46
N PHE A 165 -9.24 -4.32 2.04
CA PHE A 165 -8.85 -4.10 0.64
C PHE A 165 -9.54 -5.06 -0.33
N VAL A 166 -9.88 -6.29 0.09
CA VAL A 166 -10.74 -7.19 -0.69
C VAL A 166 -12.15 -6.60 -0.84
N ASN A 167 -12.73 -6.01 0.20
CA ASN A 167 -14.03 -5.37 0.14
C ASN A 167 -14.06 -4.14 -0.77
N GLU A 168 -12.99 -3.32 -0.77
CA GLU A 168 -12.89 -2.21 -1.72
C GLU A 168 -12.78 -2.73 -3.16
N ARG A 169 -11.99 -3.77 -3.43
CA ARG A 169 -11.90 -4.37 -4.77
C ARG A 169 -13.26 -4.90 -5.28
N ARG A 170 -14.12 -5.43 -4.39
CA ARG A 170 -15.48 -5.88 -4.75
C ARG A 170 -16.42 -4.77 -5.25
N ARG A 171 -16.03 -3.49 -5.14
CA ARG A 171 -16.80 -2.34 -5.65
C ARG A 171 -16.50 -2.05 -7.12
N SER A 172 -15.39 -2.58 -7.66
CA SER A 172 -15.06 -2.51 -9.08
C SER A 172 -15.91 -3.50 -9.88
N SER A 173 -16.36 -3.10 -11.08
CA SER A 173 -17.09 -3.98 -12.02
C SER A 173 -16.18 -4.72 -13.03
N HIS A 174 -14.86 -4.51 -12.93
CA HIS A 174 -13.87 -5.13 -13.81
C HIS A 174 -13.89 -6.65 -13.76
N HIS A 175 -13.60 -7.26 -14.90
CA HIS A 175 -13.49 -8.71 -15.06
C HIS A 175 -12.66 -9.03 -16.32
N PHE A 176 -12.00 -10.19 -16.32
CA PHE A 176 -11.42 -10.73 -17.54
C PHE A 176 -12.54 -11.17 -18.49
N SER A 177 -12.33 -11.00 -19.80
CA SER A 177 -13.24 -11.56 -20.81
C SER A 177 -13.12 -13.09 -20.91
N GLU A 178 -11.96 -13.64 -20.52
CA GLU A 178 -11.61 -15.06 -20.66
C GLU A 178 -11.08 -15.60 -19.32
N ALA A 179 -11.68 -16.68 -18.80
CA ALA A 179 -11.27 -17.32 -17.55
C ALA A 179 -9.82 -17.87 -17.57
N ALA A 180 -9.29 -18.15 -18.76
CA ALA A 180 -7.90 -18.55 -18.95
C ALA A 180 -6.90 -17.40 -18.68
N GLU A 181 -7.29 -16.14 -18.93
CA GLU A 181 -6.45 -14.98 -18.61
C GLU A 181 -6.47 -14.67 -17.12
N GLU A 182 -7.63 -14.79 -16.46
CA GLU A 182 -7.77 -14.67 -15.00
C GLU A 182 -6.90 -15.71 -14.26
N SER A 183 -6.90 -16.95 -14.75
CA SER A 183 -6.15 -18.06 -14.15
C SER A 183 -4.63 -17.98 -14.32
N SER A 184 -4.11 -17.00 -15.07
CA SER A 184 -2.69 -16.92 -15.44
C SER A 184 -1.72 -16.83 -14.26
N ALA A 185 -2.17 -16.28 -13.11
CA ALA A 185 -1.38 -16.26 -11.87
C ALA A 185 -1.08 -17.67 -11.31
N HIS A 186 -1.92 -18.67 -11.59
CA HIS A 186 -1.73 -20.04 -11.14
C HIS A 186 -0.67 -20.83 -11.93
N ASN A 187 -0.17 -20.27 -13.05
CA ASN A 187 0.85 -20.92 -13.88
C ASN A 187 2.27 -20.81 -13.28
N TYR A 188 2.46 -19.97 -12.26
CA TYR A 188 3.75 -19.73 -11.63
C TYR A 188 3.85 -20.50 -10.31
N SER A 189 5.03 -21.05 -10.02
CA SER A 189 5.31 -21.76 -8.76
C SER A 189 6.30 -20.95 -7.90
N PRO A 190 6.06 -20.80 -6.59
CA PRO A 190 6.98 -20.07 -5.72
C PRO A 190 8.24 -20.89 -5.42
N VAL A 191 9.39 -20.22 -5.48
CA VAL A 191 10.70 -20.78 -5.11
C VAL A 191 11.01 -20.46 -3.65
N TYR A 192 11.59 -21.41 -2.92
CA TYR A 192 12.03 -21.22 -1.53
C TYR A 192 13.36 -20.47 -1.47
N VAL A 193 13.40 -19.31 -0.78
CA VAL A 193 14.48 -18.31 -0.93
C VAL A 193 15.07 -17.78 0.39
N VAL A 194 14.89 -18.49 1.51
CA VAL A 194 15.40 -18.08 2.85
C VAL A 194 16.92 -17.89 2.92
N ASN A 195 17.67 -18.57 2.05
CA ASN A 195 19.14 -18.49 2.02
C ASN A 195 19.64 -17.19 1.36
N ILE A 196 18.79 -16.50 0.59
CA ILE A 196 19.17 -15.34 -0.24
C ILE A 196 18.28 -14.10 -0.02
N SER A 197 17.26 -14.20 0.83
CA SER A 197 16.32 -13.10 1.11
C SER A 197 15.70 -13.19 2.51
N ALA A 198 15.04 -12.11 2.94
CA ALA A 198 14.24 -12.06 4.16
C ALA A 198 12.88 -12.80 4.04
N TYR A 199 12.52 -13.27 2.85
CA TYR A 199 11.24 -13.92 2.57
C TYR A 199 11.41 -15.44 2.50
N LYS A 200 10.38 -16.18 2.94
CA LYS A 200 10.33 -17.64 2.78
C LYS A 200 10.26 -18.07 1.31
N GLN A 201 9.43 -17.40 0.53
CA GLN A 201 9.09 -17.78 -0.84
C GLN A 201 8.95 -16.54 -1.72
N SER A 202 9.40 -16.66 -2.97
CA SER A 202 9.25 -15.64 -4.03
C SER A 202 8.85 -16.28 -5.34
N TYR A 203 8.06 -15.56 -6.14
CA TYR A 203 7.82 -15.88 -7.54
C TYR A 203 8.85 -15.17 -8.41
N PHE A 204 9.25 -15.80 -9.51
CA PHE A 204 10.16 -15.25 -10.52
C PHE A 204 9.44 -15.25 -11.87
N PHE A 205 9.61 -14.16 -12.63
CA PHE A 205 8.89 -13.83 -13.86
C PHE A 205 9.89 -13.33 -14.92
#